data_AF-A0A7J3EGX3-F1
#
_entry.id   AF-A0A7J3EGX3-F1
#
_cell.length_a   1.000
_cell.length_b   1.000
_cell.length_c   1.000
_cell.angle_alpha   90.00
_cell.angle_beta   90.00
_cell.angle_gamma   90.00
#
_symmetry.space_group_name_H-M   'P 1'
#
loop_
_entity.id
_entity.type
_entity.pdbx_description
1 polymer ?
#
loop_
_entity_poly.entity_id
_entity_poly.type
_entity_poly.pdbx_seq_one_letter_code
_entity_poly.pdbx_strand_id
1 'polypeptide(L)'
;MRLFRDRDFIETYEGMFFCVIGNVHPTDRVISYLKYVPSDLGLWGRGRKYARILKSYTTVSVREVLNFLKSNFPRYVGELDAMGLEMIVVPVEGVKTHFKPEVRLKELYGESVERLDVLERKTVELV
;
A
#
# COMPACT_ATOMS: atom_id res chain seq x y z
N MET A 1 16.18 7.75 10.05
CA MET A 1 15.08 7.65 9.07
C MET A 1 13.87 7.05 9.77
N ARG A 2 12.64 7.54 9.57
CA ARG A 2 11.45 6.96 10.23
C ARG A 2 11.10 5.58 9.66
N LEU A 3 10.47 4.74 10.49
CA LEU A 3 9.86 3.47 10.09
C LEU A 3 8.56 3.69 9.28
N PHE A 4 7.79 2.62 9.08
CA PHE A 4 6.47 2.63 8.46
C PHE A 4 5.44 3.32 9.37
N ARG A 5 4.60 4.17 8.78
CA ARG A 5 3.53 4.91 9.44
C ARG A 5 2.19 4.63 8.78
N ASP A 6 1.12 4.87 9.51
CA ASP A 6 -0.24 4.70 9.01
C ASP A 6 -0.41 5.50 7.71
N ARG A 7 -1.05 4.88 6.72
CA ARG A 7 -1.30 5.44 5.37
C ARG A 7 -0.08 5.65 4.49
N ASP A 8 1.09 5.16 4.88
CA ASP A 8 2.15 4.92 3.91
C ASP A 8 1.70 3.88 2.87
N PHE A 9 2.32 3.92 1.69
CA PHE A 9 2.15 2.89 0.68
C PHE A 9 3.44 2.11 0.47
N ILE A 10 3.28 0.82 0.21
CA ILE A 10 4.36 -0.12 -0.07
C ILE A 10 4.07 -0.77 -1.41
N GLU A 11 5.03 -0.75 -2.33
CA GLU A 11 5.03 -1.61 -3.52
C GLU A 11 5.93 -2.82 -3.25
N THR A 12 5.44 -4.01 -3.57
CA THR A 12 6.24 -5.25 -3.53
C THR A 12 6.86 -5.57 -4.89
N TYR A 13 7.78 -6.54 -4.93
CA TYR A 13 8.43 -6.95 -6.19
C TYR A 13 7.48 -7.52 -7.23
N GLU A 14 6.34 -8.09 -6.83
CA GLU A 14 5.27 -8.52 -7.74
C GLU A 14 4.49 -7.32 -8.34
N GLY A 15 4.74 -6.11 -7.85
CA GLY A 15 4.05 -4.88 -8.23
C GLY A 15 2.71 -4.70 -7.51
N MET A 16 2.51 -5.35 -6.36
CA MET A 16 1.30 -5.14 -5.56
C MET A 16 1.47 -3.93 -4.65
N PHE A 17 0.39 -3.17 -4.44
CA PHE A 17 0.38 -2.00 -3.54
C PHE A 17 -0.39 -2.28 -2.26
N PHE A 18 0.31 -2.15 -1.15
CA PHE A 18 -0.20 -2.28 0.20
C PHE A 18 -0.25 -0.91 0.88
N CYS A 19 -1.28 -0.70 1.70
CA CYS A 19 -1.42 0.49 2.53
C CYS A 19 -1.17 0.10 3.98
N VAL A 20 -0.23 0.79 4.63
CA VAL A 20 0.19 0.51 6.00
C VAL A 20 -0.92 0.85 6.99
N ILE A 21 -1.12 -0.03 7.99
CA ILE A 21 -2.09 0.13 9.07
C ILE A 21 -1.35 0.35 10.39
N GLY A 22 -1.60 1.49 11.03
CA GLY A 22 -0.99 1.85 12.31
C GLY A 22 0.47 2.26 12.18
N ASN A 23 1.09 2.55 13.33
CA ASN A 23 2.47 3.06 13.41
C ASN A 23 3.43 2.10 14.15
N VAL A 24 2.93 0.93 14.55
CA VAL A 24 3.67 -0.07 15.33
C VAL A 24 3.60 -1.38 14.57
N HIS A 25 4.77 -1.93 14.27
CA HIS A 25 4.92 -3.15 13.49
C HIS A 25 6.01 -4.02 14.11
N PRO A 26 5.94 -5.35 13.94
CA PRO A 26 7.09 -6.20 14.19
C PRO A 26 8.30 -5.76 13.34
N THR A 27 9.51 -6.10 13.79
CA THR A 27 10.75 -5.63 13.14
C THR A 27 10.97 -6.20 11.74
N ASP A 28 10.37 -7.35 11.44
CA ASP A 28 10.57 -8.11 10.21
C ASP A 28 9.44 -7.94 9.18
N ARG A 29 8.31 -7.32 9.55
CA ARG A 29 7.13 -7.21 8.68
C ARG A 29 6.28 -5.98 8.97
N VAL A 30 5.59 -5.52 7.95
CA VAL A 30 4.71 -4.34 8.01
C VAL A 30 3.25 -4.77 7.94
N ILE A 31 2.46 -4.39 8.94
CA ILE A 31 1.02 -4.66 8.97
C ILE A 31 0.34 -3.72 7.97
N SER A 32 -0.45 -4.27 7.05
CA SER A 32 -1.02 -3.51 5.94
C SER A 32 -2.29 -4.16 5.40
N TYR A 33 -2.95 -3.52 4.44
CA TYR A 33 -3.94 -4.17 3.58
C TYR A 33 -3.56 -4.04 2.11
N LEU A 34 -3.82 -5.10 1.33
CA LEU A 34 -3.60 -5.08 -0.10
C LEU A 34 -4.69 -4.23 -0.78
N LYS A 35 -4.27 -3.17 -1.47
CA LYS A 35 -5.19 -2.22 -2.12
C LYS A 35 -5.25 -2.41 -3.63
N TYR A 36 -4.10 -2.55 -4.28
CA TYR A 36 -4.04 -2.70 -5.74
C TYR A 36 -3.16 -3.87 -6.16
N VAL A 37 -3.63 -4.59 -7.17
CA VAL A 37 -2.90 -5.68 -7.83
C VAL A 37 -2.76 -5.37 -9.32
N PRO A 38 -1.67 -5.77 -9.97
CA PRO A 38 -1.55 -5.71 -11.43
C PRO A 38 -2.73 -6.42 -12.11
N SER A 39 -3.32 -5.78 -13.12
CA SER A 39 -4.44 -6.34 -13.87
C SER A 39 -4.60 -5.62 -15.20
N ASP A 40 -4.62 -6.35 -16.31
CA ASP A 40 -4.80 -5.78 -17.66
C ASP A 40 -6.18 -5.15 -17.86
N LEU A 41 -7.17 -5.62 -17.10
CA LEU A 41 -8.53 -5.05 -17.04
C LEU A 41 -8.66 -3.96 -15.98
N GLY A 42 -7.56 -3.60 -15.33
CA GLY A 42 -7.50 -2.60 -14.28
C GLY A 42 -7.77 -1.18 -14.80
N LEU A 43 -8.54 -0.40 -14.03
CA LEU A 43 -8.87 0.98 -14.38
C LEU A 43 -7.75 1.97 -13.98
N TRP A 44 -6.83 1.57 -13.11
CA TRP A 44 -5.84 2.45 -12.50
C TRP A 44 -4.47 2.28 -13.15
N GLY A 45 -3.72 3.38 -13.30
CA GLY A 45 -2.34 3.38 -13.77
C GLY A 45 -2.13 3.94 -15.18
N ARG A 46 -0.91 4.44 -15.41
CA ARG A 46 -0.40 4.92 -16.70
C ARG A 46 0.69 3.94 -17.15
N GLY A 47 0.56 3.35 -18.34
CA GLY A 47 1.40 2.23 -18.78
C GLY A 47 0.90 0.88 -18.21
N ARG A 48 1.32 0.52 -16.99
CA ARG A 48 0.81 -0.70 -16.31
C ARG A 48 -0.55 -0.44 -15.67
N LYS A 49 -1.46 -1.41 -15.81
CA LYS A 49 -2.82 -1.34 -15.28
C LYS A 49 -2.97 -2.10 -13.96
N TYR A 50 -3.83 -1.60 -13.10
CA TYR A 50 -4.08 -2.11 -11.75
C TYR A 50 -5.58 -2.17 -11.45
N ALA A 51 -5.99 -3.23 -10.76
CA ALA A 51 -7.32 -3.37 -10.20
C ALA A 51 -7.29 -3.12 -8.69
N ARG A 52 -8.37 -2.53 -8.16
CA ARG A 52 -8.57 -2.45 -6.72
C ARG A 52 -9.16 -3.78 -6.25
N ILE A 53 -8.37 -4.58 -5.52
CA ILE A 53 -8.83 -5.89 -5.04
C ILE A 53 -9.74 -5.76 -3.81
N LEU A 54 -9.44 -4.79 -2.95
CA LEU A 54 -10.28 -4.48 -1.79
C LEU A 54 -11.48 -3.61 -2.23
N LYS A 55 -12.62 -4.26 -2.50
CA LYS A 55 -13.84 -3.61 -3.00
C LYS A 55 -14.44 -2.64 -1.98
N SER A 56 -14.43 -3.02 -0.71
CA SER A 56 -14.91 -2.22 0.41
C SER A 56 -14.01 -2.42 1.63
N TYR A 57 -14.04 -1.50 2.59
CA TYR A 57 -13.31 -1.64 3.86
C TYR A 57 -14.08 -2.44 4.91
N THR A 58 -14.95 -3.35 4.48
CA THR A 58 -15.71 -4.23 5.38
C THR A 58 -14.86 -5.43 5.78
N THR A 59 -15.14 -6.02 6.95
CA THR A 59 -14.48 -7.25 7.41
C THR A 59 -14.61 -8.39 6.40
N VAL A 60 -15.74 -8.47 5.68
CA VAL A 60 -15.97 -9.47 4.62
C VAL A 60 -14.98 -9.29 3.47
N SER A 61 -14.87 -8.08 2.92
CA SER A 61 -13.91 -7.81 1.83
C SER A 61 -12.47 -8.00 2.27
N VAL A 62 -12.11 -7.64 3.51
CA VAL A 62 -10.76 -7.91 4.04
C VAL A 62 -10.50 -9.42 4.13
N ARG A 63 -11.48 -10.22 4.57
CA ARG A 63 -11.35 -11.68 4.64
C ARG A 63 -11.20 -12.33 3.26
N GLU A 64 -11.92 -11.83 2.25
CA GLU A 64 -11.76 -12.29 0.86
C GLU A 64 -10.35 -12.05 0.35
N VAL A 65 -9.79 -10.85 0.60
CA VAL A 65 -8.41 -10.50 0.22
C VAL A 65 -7.40 -11.33 1.00
N LEU A 66 -7.63 -11.56 2.30
CA LEU A 66 -6.79 -12.45 3.12
C LEU A 66 -6.75 -13.86 2.53
N ASN A 67 -7.91 -14.45 2.20
CA ASN A 67 -7.98 -15.78 1.59
C ASN A 67 -7.28 -15.84 0.23
N PHE A 68 -7.44 -14.80 -0.60
CA PHE A 68 -6.71 -14.67 -1.86
C PHE A 68 -5.19 -14.68 -1.64
N LEU A 69 -4.70 -13.91 -0.66
CA LEU A 69 -3.28 -13.86 -0.33
C LEU A 69 -2.78 -15.19 0.21
N LYS A 70 -3.53 -15.88 1.09
CA LYS A 70 -3.15 -17.22 1.58
C LYS A 70 -2.93 -18.21 0.44
N SER A 71 -3.83 -18.23 -0.54
CA SER A 71 -3.77 -19.20 -1.62
C SER A 71 -2.69 -18.90 -2.67
N ASN A 72 -2.37 -17.62 -2.90
CA ASN A 72 -1.52 -17.21 -4.03
C ASN A 72 -0.17 -16.63 -3.59
N PHE A 73 -0.12 -15.97 -2.43
CA PHE A 73 1.04 -15.26 -1.90
C PHE A 73 1.13 -15.42 -0.37
N PRO A 74 1.26 -16.65 0.15
CA PRO A 74 1.16 -16.93 1.59
C PRO A 74 2.16 -16.13 2.44
N ARG A 75 3.30 -15.72 1.86
CA ARG A 75 4.29 -14.83 2.50
C ARG A 75 3.72 -13.47 2.96
N TYR A 76 2.56 -13.05 2.43
CA TYR A 76 1.90 -11.81 2.80
C TYR A 76 0.80 -11.98 3.85
N VAL A 77 0.76 -13.14 4.51
CA VAL A 77 -0.13 -13.43 5.63
C VAL A 77 0.72 -13.87 6.81
N GLY A 78 0.45 -13.31 7.98
CA GLY A 78 1.18 -13.63 9.19
C GLY A 78 0.29 -13.51 10.42
N GLU A 79 0.56 -14.33 11.42
CA GLU A 79 -0.07 -14.23 12.72
C GLU A 79 0.58 -13.12 13.54
N LEU A 80 -0.24 -12.37 14.29
CA LEU A 80 0.26 -11.49 15.34
C LEU A 80 0.11 -12.19 16.69
N ASP A 81 1.25 -12.52 17.31
CA ASP A 81 1.39 -13.34 18.52
C ASP A 81 0.49 -12.91 19.69
N ALA A 82 0.17 -11.61 19.79
CA ALA A 82 -0.62 -11.06 20.89
C ALA A 82 -2.14 -11.33 20.80
N MET A 83 -2.67 -11.70 19.63
CA MET A 83 -4.12 -11.81 19.39
C MET A 83 -4.55 -13.11 18.70
N GLY A 84 -3.61 -13.93 18.21
CA GLY A 84 -3.94 -15.12 17.42
C GLY A 84 -4.71 -14.80 16.14
N LEU A 85 -4.58 -13.57 15.65
CA LEU A 85 -5.26 -13.07 14.45
C LEU A 85 -4.31 -13.12 13.27
N GLU A 86 -4.77 -13.72 12.18
CA GLU A 86 -4.09 -13.64 10.89
C GLU A 86 -4.31 -12.28 10.26
N MET A 87 -3.21 -11.65 9.91
CA MET A 87 -3.17 -10.31 9.34
C MET A 87 -2.47 -10.33 8.00
N ILE A 88 -2.85 -9.39 7.15
CA ILE A 88 -2.10 -9.09 5.94
C ILE A 88 -0.85 -8.33 6.35
N VAL A 89 0.30 -8.87 5.96
CA VAL A 89 1.62 -8.32 6.30
C VAL A 89 2.50 -8.29 5.07
N VAL A 90 3.47 -7.40 5.03
CA VAL A 90 4.52 -7.40 4.01
C VAL A 90 5.86 -7.56 4.72
N PRO A 91 6.60 -8.67 4.51
CA PRO A 91 7.96 -8.78 5.02
C PRO A 91 8.82 -7.63 4.54
N VAL A 92 9.69 -7.08 5.40
CA VAL A 92 10.49 -5.88 5.09
C VAL A 92 11.36 -6.11 3.84
N GLU A 93 11.89 -7.31 3.65
CA GLU A 93 12.66 -7.71 2.47
C GLU A 93 11.80 -7.86 1.19
N GLY A 94 10.48 -7.96 1.32
CA GLY A 94 9.53 -7.95 0.21
C GLY A 94 9.17 -6.54 -0.28
N VAL A 95 9.59 -5.49 0.43
CA VAL A 95 9.34 -4.09 0.07
C VAL A 95 10.29 -3.66 -1.04
N LYS A 96 9.75 -3.40 -2.23
CA LYS A 96 10.49 -2.83 -3.35
C LYS A 96 10.58 -1.31 -3.22
N THR A 97 9.45 -0.66 -2.90
CA THR A 97 9.37 0.80 -2.77
C THR A 97 8.51 1.18 -1.57
N HIS A 98 8.99 2.10 -0.74
CA HIS A 98 8.24 2.70 0.37
C HIS A 98 7.85 4.14 0.04
N PHE A 99 6.57 4.34 -0.28
CA PHE A 99 6.00 5.65 -0.58
C PHE A 99 5.57 6.35 0.71
N LYS A 100 6.19 7.51 0.95
CA LYS A 100 5.99 8.34 2.14
C LYS A 100 5.28 9.63 1.72
N PRO A 101 4.06 9.92 2.22
CA PRO A 101 3.31 11.10 1.81
C PRO A 101 4.10 12.40 1.99
N GLU A 102 4.84 12.56 3.08
CA GLU A 102 5.60 13.79 3.35
C GLU A 102 6.80 13.97 2.42
N VAL A 103 7.38 12.88 1.91
CA VAL A 103 8.46 12.95 0.92
C VAL A 103 7.88 13.41 -0.41
N ARG A 104 6.78 12.79 -0.85
CA ARG A 104 6.13 13.17 -2.10
C ARG A 104 5.62 14.61 -2.04
N LEU A 105 5.02 15.04 -0.93
CA LEU A 105 4.56 16.42 -0.77
C LEU A 105 5.71 17.43 -0.90
N LYS A 106 6.86 17.15 -0.27
CA LYS A 106 8.04 18.00 -0.40
C LYS A 106 8.56 18.08 -1.84
N GLU A 107 8.54 16.97 -2.58
CA GLU A 107 8.88 16.96 -4.00
C GLU A 107 7.93 17.83 -4.82
N LEU A 108 6.62 17.78 -4.54
CA LEU A 108 5.62 18.58 -5.24
C LEU A 108 5.84 20.09 -5.09
N TYR A 109 6.20 20.57 -3.90
CA TYR A 109 6.55 21.99 -3.70
C TYR A 109 7.84 22.41 -4.42
N GLY A 110 8.73 21.47 -4.72
CA GLY A 110 9.97 21.73 -5.45
C GLY A 110 9.83 21.65 -6.97
N GLU A 111 8.66 21.28 -7.48
CA GLU A 111 8.41 21.04 -8.89
C GLU A 111 7.70 22.24 -9.56
N SER A 112 7.89 22.41 -10.87
CA SER A 112 7.20 23.48 -11.61
C SER A 112 5.71 23.14 -11.77
N VAL A 113 4.84 24.16 -11.68
CA VAL A 113 3.37 23.98 -11.71
C VAL A 113 2.88 23.33 -13.01
N GLU A 114 3.60 23.56 -14.12
CA GLU A 114 3.31 22.99 -15.43
C GLU A 114 3.56 21.48 -15.49
N ARG A 115 4.43 20.95 -14.62
CA ARG A 115 4.77 19.53 -14.54
C ARG A 115 3.88 18.75 -13.57
N LEU A 116 3.14 19.44 -12.72
CA LEU A 116 2.17 18.83 -11.81
C LEU A 116 0.92 18.40 -12.56
N ASP A 117 0.36 17.25 -12.22
CA ASP A 117 -0.97 16.88 -12.71
C ASP A 117 -2.11 17.62 -11.94
N VAL A 118 -3.35 17.41 -12.37
CA VAL A 118 -4.51 18.11 -11.79
C VAL A 118 -4.69 17.81 -10.30
N LEU A 119 -4.41 16.58 -9.85
CA LEU A 119 -4.54 16.20 -8.44
C LEU A 119 -3.35 16.70 -7.62
N GLU A 120 -2.16 16.69 -8.20
CA GLU A 120 -0.95 17.23 -7.58
C GLU A 120 -1.06 18.73 -7.34
N ARG A 121 -1.52 19.51 -8.33
CA ARG A 121 -1.79 20.95 -8.15
C ARG A 121 -2.79 21.23 -7.03
N LYS A 122 -3.92 20.52 -7.03
CA LYS A 122 -4.92 20.64 -5.96
C LYS A 122 -4.36 20.29 -4.58
N THR A 123 -3.41 19.35 -4.52
CA THR A 123 -2.75 18.99 -3.26
C THR A 123 -1.89 20.15 -2.77
N VAL A 124 -1.05 20.73 -3.64
CA VAL A 124 -0.19 21.88 -3.30
C VAL A 124 -1.01 23.13 -2.96
N GLU A 125 -2.16 23.35 -3.59
CA GLU A 125 -3.08 24.46 -3.27
C GLU A 125 -3.79 24.29 -1.91
N LEU A 126 -3.96 23.05 -1.45
CA LEU A 126 -4.71 22.72 -0.24
C LEU A 126 -3.88 22.89 1.06
N VAL A 127 -2.58 22.62 0.99
CA VAL A 127 -1.63 22.65 2.13
C VAL A 127 -0.63 23.77 2.00
#